data_AF-A0A7V6KXX3-F1
#
_entry.id   AF-A0A7V6KXX3-F1
#
_cell.length_a   1.000
_cell.length_b   1.000
_cell.length_c   1.000
_cell.angle_alpha   90.00
_cell.angle_beta   90.00
_cell.angle_gamma   90.00
#
_symmetry.space_group_name_H-M   'P 1'
#
loop_
_entity.id
_entity.type
_entity.pdbx_description
1 polymer ?
#
loop_
_entity_poly.entity_id
_entity_poly.type
_entity_poly.pdbx_seq_one_letter_code
_entity_poly.pdbx_strand_id
1 'polypeptide(L)'
;MREIFENLNKGGTYLKNVVLARLMGYFSAIADYPNAVKCASLCIEAGEKAGMLLHPSLAYGLLARAAIASNDDKNAVLLTGRYLKLCYEHGLYEYFRLRMAYDPVLKFAYDNDIEPEITRQMMEFAGYSLKKVYVETLGAFTVYQDREKKKTLNFRTKKVRELLAFLLDAGDRGATRGATKEQIFNALWWDSESKNVKNLIAVNLAHLKNDLACAGIEEAFICRDNRYFICREEIEYDIDLFERTYDEFKTRNTKELATKLLSLYKGEYLYGFEALWAVPQRMRYRKIYDDVQKAIILNQW
;
A
#
# COMPACT_ATOMS: atom_id res chain seq x y z
N MET A 1 -6.09 25.05 -21.83
CA MET A 1 -6.00 25.22 -20.35
C MET A 1 -6.03 26.68 -19.91
N ARG A 2 -5.16 27.58 -20.40
CA ARG A 2 -5.20 29.02 -20.04
C ARG A 2 -6.56 29.68 -20.29
N GLU A 3 -7.09 29.48 -21.49
CA GLU A 3 -8.39 30.01 -21.91
C GLU A 3 -9.57 29.50 -21.06
N ILE A 4 -9.48 28.28 -20.54
CA ILE A 4 -10.48 27.72 -19.61
C ILE A 4 -10.44 28.53 -18.31
N PHE A 5 -9.27 28.69 -17.68
CA PHE A 5 -9.15 29.45 -16.42
C PHE A 5 -9.54 30.93 -16.58
N GLU A 6 -9.18 31.56 -17.71
CA GLU A 6 -9.53 32.95 -17.99
C GLU A 6 -11.04 33.17 -18.13
N ASN A 7 -11.75 32.19 -18.70
CA ASN A 7 -13.20 32.26 -18.87
C ASN A 7 -14.00 31.75 -17.67
N LEU A 8 -13.44 30.91 -16.78
CA LEU A 8 -14.11 30.45 -15.55
C LEU A 8 -14.53 31.62 -14.64
N ASN A 9 -13.76 32.71 -14.61
CA ASN A 9 -14.07 33.88 -13.80
C ASN A 9 -15.29 34.67 -14.31
N LYS A 10 -15.71 34.44 -15.56
CA LYS A 10 -16.91 35.05 -16.15
C LYS A 10 -18.18 34.21 -15.93
N GLY A 11 -18.04 32.97 -15.47
CA GLY A 11 -19.16 32.07 -15.18
C GLY A 11 -19.67 32.19 -13.74
N GLY A 12 -20.89 31.74 -13.48
CA GLY A 12 -21.45 31.66 -12.13
C GLY A 12 -20.69 30.66 -11.24
N THR A 13 -20.73 30.87 -9.92
CA THR A 13 -19.97 30.10 -8.92
C THR A 13 -20.24 28.59 -8.99
N TYR A 14 -21.47 28.19 -9.35
CA TYR A 14 -21.84 26.79 -9.63
C TYR A 14 -20.98 26.16 -10.72
N LEU A 15 -21.00 26.75 -11.92
CA LEU A 15 -20.24 26.25 -13.07
C LEU A 15 -18.74 26.26 -12.77
N LYS A 16 -18.25 27.32 -12.11
CA LYS A 16 -16.85 27.44 -11.70
C LYS A 16 -16.43 26.26 -10.83
N ASN A 17 -17.23 25.92 -9.82
CA ASN A 17 -16.94 24.82 -8.89
C ASN A 17 -16.91 23.45 -9.60
N VAL A 18 -17.90 23.16 -10.45
CA VAL A 18 -17.98 21.90 -11.21
C VAL A 18 -16.77 21.72 -12.13
N VAL A 19 -16.41 22.77 -12.87
CA VAL A 19 -15.28 22.71 -13.80
C VAL A 19 -13.97 22.52 -13.05
N LEU A 20 -13.76 23.23 -11.94
CA LEU A 20 -12.56 23.07 -11.10
C LEU A 20 -12.45 21.66 -10.52
N ALA A 21 -13.55 21.06 -10.07
CA ALA A 21 -13.56 19.69 -9.59
C ALA A 21 -13.18 18.68 -10.68
N ARG A 22 -13.62 18.92 -11.92
CA ARG A 22 -13.28 18.07 -13.06
C ARG A 22 -11.83 18.22 -13.50
N LEU A 23 -11.32 19.44 -13.53
CA LEU A 23 -9.91 19.69 -13.81
C LEU A 23 -9.00 19.09 -12.74
N MET A 24 -9.38 19.21 -11.46
CA MET A 24 -8.69 18.55 -10.35
C MET A 24 -8.57 17.04 -10.57
N GLY A 25 -9.67 16.37 -10.92
CA GLY A 25 -9.68 14.94 -11.22
C GLY A 25 -8.81 14.58 -12.43
N TYR A 26 -8.91 15.36 -13.51
CA TYR A 26 -8.10 15.18 -14.72
C TYR A 26 -6.60 15.28 -14.42
N PHE A 27 -6.17 16.36 -13.75
CA PHE A 27 -4.76 16.56 -13.41
C PHE A 27 -4.22 15.50 -12.46
N SER A 28 -5.05 15.03 -11.54
CA SER A 28 -4.70 13.88 -10.68
C SER A 28 -4.47 12.62 -11.51
N ALA A 29 -5.32 12.35 -12.50
CA ALA A 29 -5.22 11.16 -13.34
C ALA A 29 -3.97 11.14 -14.22
N ILE A 30 -3.50 12.32 -14.66
CA ILE A 30 -2.26 12.46 -15.44
C ILE A 30 -1.02 12.76 -14.58
N ALA A 31 -1.12 12.60 -13.25
CA ALA A 31 -0.05 12.84 -12.28
C ALA A 31 0.53 14.28 -12.29
N ASP A 32 -0.23 15.27 -12.76
CA ASP A 32 0.10 16.69 -12.67
C ASP A 32 -0.39 17.26 -11.33
N TYR A 33 0.26 16.83 -10.25
CA TYR A 33 -0.12 17.17 -8.89
C TYR A 33 -0.13 18.68 -8.60
N PRO A 34 0.83 19.50 -9.08
CA PRO A 34 0.79 20.94 -8.85
C PRO A 34 -0.49 21.61 -9.38
N ASN A 35 -0.92 21.25 -10.59
CA ASN A 35 -2.17 21.78 -11.15
C ASN A 35 -3.40 21.17 -10.46
N ALA A 36 -3.35 19.91 -10.05
CA ALA A 36 -4.44 19.29 -9.27
C ALA A 36 -4.66 20.01 -7.93
N VAL A 37 -3.59 20.28 -7.19
CA VAL A 37 -3.60 21.04 -5.92
C VAL A 37 -4.15 22.44 -6.14
N LYS A 38 -3.70 23.15 -7.18
CA LYS A 38 -4.22 24.48 -7.52
C LYS A 38 -5.73 24.45 -7.80
N CYS A 39 -6.20 23.48 -8.59
CA CYS A 39 -7.63 23.31 -8.87
C CYS A 39 -8.42 22.98 -7.60
N ALA A 40 -7.90 22.15 -6.70
CA ALA A 40 -8.53 21.81 -5.44
C ALA A 40 -8.72 23.04 -4.54
N SER A 41 -7.68 23.86 -4.36
CA SER A 41 -7.76 25.09 -3.55
C SER A 41 -8.82 26.06 -4.10
N LEU A 42 -8.84 26.27 -5.42
CA LEU A 42 -9.85 27.12 -6.07
C LEU A 42 -11.27 26.52 -5.96
N CYS A 43 -11.38 25.19 -6.00
CA CYS A 43 -12.66 24.48 -5.87
C CYS A 43 -13.27 24.70 -4.48
N ILE A 44 -12.45 24.60 -3.42
CA ILE A 44 -12.87 24.89 -2.04
C ILE A 44 -13.37 26.33 -1.93
N GLU A 45 -12.57 27.30 -2.37
CA GLU A 45 -12.93 28.72 -2.27
C GLU A 45 -14.26 29.03 -2.98
N ALA A 46 -14.44 28.52 -4.20
CA ALA A 46 -15.66 28.73 -4.96
C ALA A 46 -16.85 27.97 -4.35
N GLY A 47 -16.64 26.74 -3.88
CA GLY A 47 -17.72 25.88 -3.38
C GLY A 47 -18.26 26.33 -2.04
N GLU A 48 -17.38 26.67 -1.09
CA GLU A 48 -17.81 27.17 0.22
C GLU A 48 -18.57 28.49 0.10
N LYS A 49 -18.11 29.43 -0.76
CA LYS A 49 -18.83 30.69 -1.04
C LYS A 49 -20.23 30.49 -1.59
N ALA A 50 -20.50 29.37 -2.27
CA ALA A 50 -21.79 29.06 -2.86
C ALA A 50 -22.57 27.96 -2.10
N GLY A 51 -22.10 27.54 -0.92
CA GLY A 51 -22.75 26.48 -0.13
C GLY A 51 -22.76 25.09 -0.80
N MET A 52 -21.91 24.86 -1.81
CA MET A 52 -21.79 23.58 -2.49
C MET A 52 -20.65 22.78 -1.88
N LEU A 53 -20.95 21.88 -0.95
CA LEU A 53 -19.92 21.18 -0.17
C LEU A 53 -19.44 19.85 -0.78
N LEU A 54 -20.14 19.29 -1.78
CA LEU A 54 -19.75 18.02 -2.41
C LEU A 54 -18.33 18.06 -3.00
N HIS A 55 -18.06 18.98 -3.93
CA HIS A 55 -16.74 19.06 -4.57
C HIS A 55 -15.63 19.59 -3.66
N PRO A 56 -15.87 20.61 -2.79
CA PRO A 56 -14.91 21.00 -1.76
C PRO A 56 -14.50 19.86 -0.85
N SER A 57 -15.42 18.98 -0.45
CA SER A 57 -15.09 17.80 0.36
C SER A 57 -14.03 16.93 -0.34
N LEU A 58 -14.18 16.67 -1.63
CA LEU A 58 -13.19 15.91 -2.42
C LEU A 58 -11.87 16.66 -2.57
N ALA A 59 -11.94 17.98 -2.74
CA ALA A 59 -10.76 18.83 -2.82
C ALA A 59 -9.97 18.84 -1.51
N TYR A 60 -10.63 18.87 -0.35
CA TYR A 60 -9.96 18.72 0.95
C TYR A 60 -9.22 17.39 1.05
N GLY A 61 -9.81 16.28 0.59
CA GLY A 61 -9.16 14.98 0.56
C GLY A 61 -7.89 14.97 -0.31
N LEU A 62 -7.91 15.63 -1.48
CA LEU A 62 -6.72 15.76 -2.32
C LEU A 62 -5.64 16.62 -1.66
N LEU A 63 -6.02 17.76 -1.07
CA LEU A 63 -5.07 18.64 -0.39
C LEU A 63 -4.45 17.97 0.84
N ALA A 64 -5.23 17.20 1.61
CA ALA A 64 -4.74 16.41 2.72
C ALA A 64 -3.66 15.42 2.26
N ARG A 65 -3.92 14.66 1.18
CA ARG A 65 -2.93 13.75 0.58
C ARG A 65 -1.66 14.47 0.15
N ALA A 66 -1.79 15.64 -0.48
CA ALA A 66 -0.65 16.44 -0.91
C ALA A 66 0.17 16.93 0.30
N ALA A 67 -0.49 17.45 1.35
CA ALA A 67 0.17 17.92 2.56
C ALA A 67 0.92 16.78 3.28
N ILE A 68 0.30 15.60 3.42
CA ILE A 68 0.93 14.39 3.98
C ILE A 68 2.17 14.00 3.15
N ALA A 69 2.04 13.96 1.82
CA ALA A 69 3.15 13.59 0.93
C ALA A 69 4.32 14.58 0.98
N SER A 70 4.06 15.85 1.29
CA SER A 70 5.08 16.89 1.45
C SER A 70 5.60 17.04 2.89
N ASN A 71 5.15 16.21 3.84
CA ASN A 71 5.45 16.32 5.28
C ASN A 71 5.11 17.71 5.86
N ASP A 72 4.05 18.33 5.37
CA ASP A 72 3.51 19.57 5.93
C ASP A 72 2.48 19.21 7.02
N ASP A 73 2.99 18.79 8.18
CA ASP A 73 2.18 18.21 9.26
C ASP A 73 1.06 19.16 9.71
N LYS A 74 1.35 20.47 9.78
CA LYS A 74 0.37 21.47 10.22
C LYS A 74 -0.85 21.51 9.28
N ASN A 75 -0.61 21.59 7.97
CA ASN A 75 -1.69 21.60 7.01
C ASN A 75 -2.33 20.21 6.86
N ALA A 76 -1.54 19.14 6.95
CA ALA A 76 -2.04 17.77 6.90
C ALA A 76 -3.07 17.50 8.01
N VAL A 77 -2.81 17.96 9.25
CA VAL A 77 -3.76 17.82 10.37
C VAL A 77 -5.06 18.57 10.09
N LEU A 78 -4.97 19.85 9.71
CA LEU A 78 -6.14 20.69 9.46
C LEU A 78 -7.02 20.17 8.31
N LEU A 79 -6.38 19.83 7.19
CA LEU A 79 -7.07 19.37 5.99
C LEU A 79 -7.68 17.98 6.20
N THR A 80 -6.98 17.08 6.89
CA THR A 80 -7.48 15.74 7.19
C THR A 80 -8.70 15.80 8.11
N GLY A 81 -8.65 16.59 9.20
CA GLY A 81 -9.79 16.73 10.09
C GLY A 81 -11.01 17.34 9.39
N ARG A 82 -10.80 18.38 8.57
CA ARG A 82 -11.87 18.99 7.78
C ARG A 82 -12.46 18.01 6.76
N TYR A 83 -11.61 17.25 6.07
CA TYR A 83 -12.03 16.24 5.11
C TYR A 83 -12.91 15.16 5.76
N LEU A 84 -12.47 14.61 6.89
CA LEU A 84 -13.19 13.56 7.61
C LEU A 84 -14.56 14.03 8.10
N LYS A 85 -14.64 15.24 8.67
CA LYS A 85 -15.92 15.85 9.10
C LYS A 85 -16.89 16.01 7.94
N LEU A 86 -16.44 16.59 6.83
CA LEU A 86 -17.30 16.79 5.66
C LEU A 86 -17.75 15.46 5.06
N CYS A 87 -16.87 14.45 5.03
CA CYS A 87 -17.26 13.11 4.61
C CYS A 87 -18.32 12.51 5.53
N TYR A 88 -18.17 12.64 6.85
CA TYR A 88 -19.14 12.18 7.85
C TYR A 88 -20.49 12.89 7.72
N GLU A 89 -20.49 14.22 7.68
CA GLU A 89 -21.70 15.04 7.59
C GLU A 89 -22.50 14.81 6.29
N HIS A 90 -21.82 14.44 5.20
CA HIS A 90 -22.44 14.29 3.88
C HIS A 90 -22.48 12.85 3.35
N GLY A 91 -22.05 11.86 4.15
CA GLY A 91 -22.07 10.45 3.75
C GLY A 91 -21.14 10.10 2.58
N LEU A 92 -20.02 10.82 2.40
CA LEU A 92 -19.11 10.66 1.26
C LEU A 92 -18.05 9.56 1.51
N TYR A 93 -18.50 8.37 1.88
CA TYR A 93 -17.61 7.30 2.35
C TYR A 93 -16.97 6.49 1.22
N GLU A 94 -17.66 6.35 0.09
CA GLU A 94 -17.23 5.50 -1.04
C GLU A 94 -15.83 5.86 -1.57
N TYR A 95 -15.37 7.10 -1.39
CA TYR A 95 -14.03 7.51 -1.79
C TYR A 95 -12.92 6.82 -0.99
N PHE A 96 -13.16 6.45 0.26
CA PHE A 96 -12.19 5.71 1.06
C PHE A 96 -11.99 4.27 0.58
N ARG A 97 -12.88 3.74 -0.29
CA ARG A 97 -12.63 2.46 -0.97
C ARG A 97 -11.52 2.55 -2.03
N LEU A 98 -11.16 3.76 -2.46
CA LEU A 98 -9.95 3.99 -3.25
C LEU A 98 -8.71 3.89 -2.34
N ARG A 99 -8.45 2.70 -1.80
CA ARG A 99 -7.47 2.42 -0.74
C ARG A 99 -6.09 3.01 -1.04
N MET A 100 -5.60 2.87 -2.26
CA MET A 100 -4.30 3.45 -2.67
C MET A 100 -4.20 4.97 -2.48
N ALA A 101 -5.31 5.69 -2.62
CA ALA A 101 -5.35 7.14 -2.49
C ALA A 101 -5.57 7.59 -1.04
N TYR A 102 -6.42 6.88 -0.28
CA TYR A 102 -6.96 7.38 0.99
C TYR A 102 -6.54 6.58 2.23
N ASP A 103 -5.97 5.38 2.10
CA ASP A 103 -5.33 4.70 3.23
C ASP A 103 -4.27 5.59 3.92
N PRO A 104 -3.43 6.38 3.20
CA PRO A 104 -2.50 7.29 3.85
C PRO A 104 -3.19 8.37 4.70
N VAL A 105 -4.39 8.82 4.30
CA VAL A 105 -5.16 9.82 5.03
C VAL A 105 -5.74 9.22 6.31
N LEU A 106 -6.33 8.02 6.22
CA LEU A 106 -6.87 7.30 7.38
C LEU A 106 -5.76 6.95 8.38
N LYS A 107 -4.62 6.48 7.87
CA LYS A 107 -3.44 6.21 8.68
C LYS A 107 -2.95 7.48 9.39
N PHE A 108 -2.80 8.58 8.65
CA PHE A 108 -2.35 9.84 9.23
C PHE A 108 -3.31 10.35 10.30
N ALA A 109 -4.63 10.26 10.05
CA ALA A 109 -5.65 10.62 11.02
C ALA A 109 -5.54 9.80 12.30
N TYR A 110 -5.37 8.48 12.17
CA TYR A 110 -5.20 7.58 13.31
C TYR A 110 -3.93 7.93 14.12
N ASP A 111 -2.78 8.05 13.46
CA ASP A 111 -1.49 8.31 14.11
C ASP A 111 -1.45 9.66 14.85
N ASN A 112 -2.28 10.63 14.43
CA ASN A 112 -2.35 11.98 15.00
C ASN A 112 -3.62 12.24 15.83
N ASP A 113 -4.39 11.20 16.16
CA ASP A 113 -5.63 11.30 16.95
C ASP A 113 -6.64 12.32 16.38
N ILE A 114 -6.74 12.39 15.05
CA ILE A 114 -7.64 13.32 14.34
C ILE A 114 -9.02 12.68 14.24
N GLU A 115 -10.03 13.33 14.84
CA GLU A 115 -11.43 12.89 14.79
C GLU A 115 -11.58 11.38 15.06
N PRO A 116 -11.11 10.87 16.22
CA PRO A 116 -10.83 9.45 16.42
C PRO A 116 -12.02 8.52 16.15
N GLU A 117 -13.23 8.95 16.53
CA GLU A 117 -14.44 8.16 16.29
C GLU A 117 -14.82 8.14 14.80
N ILE A 118 -14.72 9.27 14.09
CA ILE A 118 -14.97 9.34 12.64
C ILE A 118 -13.91 8.52 11.92
N THR A 119 -12.64 8.68 12.28
CA THR A 119 -11.52 7.93 11.71
C THR A 119 -11.75 6.43 11.86
N ARG A 120 -12.11 5.96 13.06
CA ARG A 120 -12.42 4.54 13.30
C ARG A 120 -13.55 4.03 12.41
N GLN A 121 -14.65 4.77 12.29
CA GLN A 121 -15.77 4.41 11.43
C GLN A 121 -15.38 4.37 9.94
N MET A 122 -14.56 5.33 9.48
CA MET A 122 -14.08 5.37 8.09
C MET A 122 -13.12 4.24 7.79
N MET A 123 -12.24 3.88 8.73
CA MET A 123 -11.35 2.73 8.61
C MET A 123 -12.14 1.43 8.50
N GLU A 124 -13.15 1.24 9.34
CA GLU A 124 -14.05 0.08 9.28
C GLU A 124 -14.79 0.02 7.94
N PHE A 125 -15.39 1.13 7.50
CA PHE A 125 -16.09 1.21 6.21
C PHE A 125 -15.19 0.90 5.01
N ALA A 126 -13.96 1.42 5.01
CA ALA A 126 -12.98 1.20 3.95
C ALA A 126 -12.36 -0.22 3.99
N GLY A 127 -12.60 -0.98 5.06
CA GLY A 127 -11.87 -2.20 5.35
C GLY A 127 -10.37 -1.95 5.49
N TYR A 128 -9.98 -0.78 6.00
CA TYR A 128 -8.59 -0.43 6.26
C TYR A 128 -8.20 -0.85 7.68
N SER A 129 -7.15 -1.67 7.76
CA SER A 129 -6.53 -2.08 9.02
C SER A 129 -5.11 -1.54 9.08
N LEU A 130 -4.67 -1.19 10.29
CA LEU A 130 -3.28 -0.78 10.51
C LEU A 130 -2.33 -1.95 10.24
N LYS A 131 -1.15 -1.61 9.74
CA LYS A 131 -0.07 -2.58 9.58
C LYS A 131 0.51 -2.89 10.95
N LYS A 132 0.45 -4.17 11.32
CA LYS A 132 0.97 -4.70 12.60
C LYS A 132 2.30 -5.41 12.41
N VAL A 133 2.52 -5.94 11.21
CA VAL A 133 3.72 -6.70 10.87
C VAL A 133 4.37 -6.13 9.61
N TYR A 134 5.68 -6.01 9.63
CA TYR A 134 6.47 -5.48 8.52
C TYR A 134 7.46 -6.55 8.07
N VAL A 135 7.46 -6.88 6.79
CA VAL A 135 8.24 -7.99 6.24
C VAL A 135 9.22 -7.46 5.19
N GLU A 136 10.47 -7.86 5.32
CA GLU A 136 11.55 -7.63 4.36
C GLU A 136 11.93 -8.93 3.66
N THR A 137 12.07 -8.86 2.34
CA THR A 137 12.37 -10.00 1.48
C THR A 137 13.44 -9.74 0.43
N LEU A 138 13.70 -8.49 0.07
CA LEU A 138 14.82 -8.13 -0.81
C LEU A 138 16.10 -8.11 0.02
N GLY A 139 16.72 -9.28 0.18
CA GLY A 139 17.77 -9.56 1.16
C GLY A 139 17.36 -10.69 2.11
N ALA A 140 17.86 -10.66 3.34
CA ALA A 140 17.50 -11.66 4.34
C ALA A 140 16.03 -11.53 4.78
N PHE A 141 15.30 -12.65 4.79
CA PHE A 141 13.90 -12.65 5.22
C PHE A 141 13.77 -12.28 6.70
N THR A 142 13.21 -11.10 6.97
CA THR A 142 13.07 -10.55 8.32
C THR A 142 11.66 -10.01 8.53
N VAL A 143 11.11 -10.24 9.71
CA VAL A 143 9.77 -9.82 10.09
C VAL A 143 9.87 -8.97 11.35
N TYR A 144 9.18 -7.83 11.37
CA TYR A 144 9.19 -6.88 12.47
C TYR A 144 7.77 -6.64 13.00
N GLN A 145 7.67 -6.34 14.29
CA GLN A 145 6.41 -6.03 14.98
C GLN A 145 6.09 -4.53 14.99
N ASP A 146 7.00 -3.71 14.49
CA ASP A 146 6.87 -2.26 14.45
C ASP A 146 7.45 -1.70 13.16
N ARG A 147 6.95 -0.52 12.79
CA ARG A 147 7.34 0.18 11.56
C ARG A 147 8.79 0.63 11.56
N GLU A 148 9.30 0.99 12.73
CA GLU A 148 10.68 1.46 12.90
C GLU A 148 11.69 0.31 12.79
N LYS A 149 11.19 -0.93 12.66
CA LYS A 149 11.98 -2.16 12.52
C LYS A 149 12.91 -2.38 13.71
N LYS A 150 12.51 -1.92 14.90
CA LYS A 150 13.30 -2.05 16.13
C LYS A 150 13.11 -3.41 16.79
N LYS A 151 11.95 -4.04 16.64
CA LYS A 151 11.57 -5.29 17.27
C LYS A 151 11.29 -6.36 16.20
N THR A 152 12.17 -7.33 16.12
CA THR A 152 12.01 -8.49 15.24
C THR A 152 11.04 -9.52 15.82
N LEU A 153 10.24 -10.13 14.95
CA LEU A 153 9.43 -11.30 15.28
C LEU A 153 10.29 -12.56 15.09
N ASN A 154 10.55 -13.28 16.18
CA ASN A 154 11.32 -14.51 16.15
C ASN A 154 10.43 -15.71 15.92
N PHE A 155 10.65 -16.41 14.80
CA PHE A 155 9.98 -17.68 14.51
C PHE A 155 10.70 -18.85 15.16
N ARG A 156 9.91 -19.81 15.67
CA ARG A 156 10.44 -21.00 16.36
C ARG A 156 11.39 -21.84 15.51
N THR A 157 11.16 -21.94 14.20
CA THR A 157 11.99 -22.73 13.30
C THR A 157 12.23 -22.02 11.97
N LYS A 158 13.32 -22.37 11.27
CA LYS A 158 13.59 -21.91 9.90
C LYS A 158 12.44 -22.27 8.96
N LYS A 159 11.80 -23.43 9.15
CA LYS A 159 10.69 -23.90 8.30
C LYS A 159 9.38 -23.12 8.52
N VAL A 160 9.05 -22.71 9.74
CA VAL A 160 7.91 -21.80 9.99
C VAL A 160 8.14 -20.46 9.27
N ARG A 161 9.37 -19.95 9.34
CA ARG A 161 9.76 -18.71 8.66
C ARG A 161 9.70 -18.84 7.13
N GLU A 162 10.19 -19.95 6.58
CA GLU A 162 10.10 -20.26 5.16
C GLU A 162 8.65 -20.44 4.69
N LEU A 163 7.79 -21.04 5.53
CA LEU A 163 6.36 -21.21 5.23
C LEU A 163 5.65 -19.87 5.12
N LEU A 164 5.96 -18.93 6.00
CA LEU A 164 5.45 -17.57 5.90
C LEU A 164 5.86 -16.92 4.58
N ALA A 165 7.15 -16.98 4.24
CA ALA A 165 7.65 -16.43 2.97
C ALA A 165 6.96 -17.05 1.75
N PHE A 166 6.76 -18.38 1.76
CA PHE A 166 6.08 -19.10 0.69
C PHE A 166 4.61 -18.68 0.54
N LEU A 167 3.87 -18.58 1.65
CA LEU A 167 2.47 -18.12 1.62
C LEU A 167 2.36 -16.66 1.18
N LEU A 168 3.32 -15.82 1.57
CA LEU A 168 3.43 -14.45 1.09
C LEU A 168 3.75 -14.39 -0.41
N ASP A 169 4.58 -15.24 -1.00
CA ASP A 169 4.76 -15.26 -2.46
C ASP A 169 3.53 -15.82 -3.20
N ALA A 170 2.90 -16.87 -2.65
CA ALA A 170 1.78 -17.56 -3.27
C ALA A 170 0.52 -16.68 -3.42
N GLY A 171 0.30 -15.74 -2.49
CA GLY A 171 -0.90 -14.90 -2.45
C GLY A 171 -1.03 -13.83 -3.54
N ASP A 172 -0.04 -13.66 -4.42
CA ASP A 172 0.13 -12.40 -5.17
C ASP A 172 -0.52 -12.32 -6.56
N ARG A 173 -1.37 -13.28 -6.96
CA ARG A 173 -1.93 -13.27 -8.33
C ARG A 173 -3.41 -13.69 -8.38
N GLY A 174 -4.28 -12.77 -7.96
CA GLY A 174 -5.73 -12.78 -8.24
C GLY A 174 -6.59 -13.69 -7.35
N ALA A 175 -7.91 -13.66 -7.57
CA ALA A 175 -8.97 -14.32 -6.78
C ALA A 175 -8.89 -15.87 -6.72
N THR A 176 -7.86 -16.48 -7.33
CA THR A 176 -7.68 -17.93 -7.46
C THR A 176 -6.31 -18.41 -6.99
N ARG A 177 -5.66 -17.77 -6.01
CA ARG A 177 -4.32 -18.22 -5.55
C ARG A 177 -4.09 -18.12 -4.05
N GLY A 178 -4.35 -19.25 -3.39
CA GLY A 178 -3.74 -19.66 -2.13
C GLY A 178 -3.03 -20.99 -2.37
N ALA A 179 -2.15 -21.40 -1.46
CA ALA A 179 -1.36 -22.62 -1.64
C ALA A 179 -2.12 -23.87 -1.17
N THR A 180 -2.15 -24.94 -1.96
CA THR A 180 -2.64 -26.24 -1.50
C THR A 180 -1.64 -26.89 -0.54
N LYS A 181 -2.08 -27.87 0.25
CA LYS A 181 -1.16 -28.67 1.10
C LYS A 181 -0.05 -29.32 0.29
N GLU A 182 -0.35 -29.77 -0.93
CA GLU A 182 0.62 -30.41 -1.82
C GLU A 182 1.67 -29.41 -2.32
N GLN A 183 1.24 -28.19 -2.71
CA GLN A 183 2.17 -27.13 -3.10
C GLN A 183 3.08 -26.72 -1.95
N ILE A 184 2.51 -26.56 -0.75
CA ILE A 184 3.28 -26.29 0.48
C ILE A 184 4.29 -27.42 0.74
N PHE A 185 3.86 -28.68 0.62
CA PHE A 185 4.74 -29.83 0.81
C PHE A 185 5.91 -29.82 -0.17
N ASN A 186 5.62 -29.75 -1.47
CA ASN A 186 6.62 -29.79 -2.52
C ASN A 186 7.58 -28.60 -2.46
N ALA A 187 7.13 -27.45 -1.94
CA ALA A 187 7.99 -26.29 -1.80
C ALA A 187 8.93 -26.39 -0.59
N LEU A 188 8.47 -26.91 0.55
CA LEU A 188 9.22 -26.85 1.81
C LEU A 188 9.86 -28.16 2.27
N TRP A 189 9.33 -29.30 1.84
CA TRP A 189 9.67 -30.63 2.37
C TRP A 189 9.73 -31.71 1.28
N TRP A 190 10.04 -31.34 0.03
CA TRP A 190 10.11 -32.29 -1.10
C TRP A 190 11.11 -33.45 -0.87
N ASP A 191 12.11 -33.21 -0.02
CA ASP A 191 13.18 -34.14 0.36
C ASP A 191 12.88 -34.90 1.66
N SER A 192 11.71 -34.70 2.26
CA SER A 192 11.38 -35.31 3.55
C SER A 192 10.95 -36.77 3.39
N GLU A 193 11.62 -37.67 4.13
CA GLU A 193 11.22 -39.08 4.27
C GLU A 193 9.99 -39.28 5.18
N SER A 194 9.42 -38.20 5.74
CA SER A 194 8.30 -38.27 6.67
C SER A 194 7.04 -38.80 6.00
N LYS A 195 6.52 -39.91 6.53
CA LYS A 195 5.23 -40.49 6.07
C LYS A 195 4.01 -39.65 6.48
N ASN A 196 4.17 -38.62 7.33
CA ASN A 196 3.06 -37.83 7.87
C ASN A 196 3.21 -36.32 7.65
N VAL A 197 3.41 -35.98 6.38
CA VAL A 197 3.50 -34.62 5.85
C VAL A 197 2.30 -33.73 6.24
N LYS A 198 1.08 -34.28 6.20
CA LYS A 198 -0.14 -33.52 6.48
C LYS A 198 -0.14 -32.95 7.90
N ASN A 199 0.32 -33.75 8.87
CA ASN A 199 0.46 -33.29 10.25
C ASN A 199 1.58 -32.27 10.39
N LEU A 200 2.69 -32.43 9.67
CA LEU A 200 3.80 -31.48 9.68
C LEU A 200 3.35 -30.08 9.21
N ILE A 201 2.58 -30.01 8.12
CA ILE A 201 2.01 -28.75 7.62
C ILE A 201 1.06 -28.14 8.65
N ALA A 202 0.15 -28.94 9.23
CA ALA A 202 -0.81 -28.46 10.21
C ALA A 202 -0.14 -27.87 11.46
N VAL A 203 0.90 -28.53 11.97
CA VAL A 203 1.67 -28.07 13.14
C VAL A 203 2.43 -26.78 12.83
N ASN A 204 3.09 -26.68 11.67
CA ASN A 204 3.81 -25.46 11.30
C ASN A 204 2.87 -24.28 11.05
N LEU A 205 1.68 -24.51 10.48
CA LEU A 205 0.64 -23.48 10.35
C LEU A 205 0.12 -23.02 11.72
N ALA A 206 -0.07 -23.93 12.68
CA ALA A 206 -0.50 -23.56 14.03
C ALA A 206 0.58 -22.73 14.75
N HIS A 207 1.86 -23.11 14.63
CA HIS A 207 2.96 -22.31 15.15
C HIS A 207 3.01 -20.93 14.50
N LEU A 208 2.88 -20.86 13.18
CA LEU A 208 2.89 -19.59 12.46
C LEU A 208 1.73 -18.69 12.89
N LYS A 209 0.53 -19.25 13.10
CA LYS A 209 -0.63 -18.52 13.61
C LYS A 209 -0.33 -17.92 15.00
N ASN A 210 0.25 -18.71 15.90
CA ASN A 210 0.59 -18.24 17.24
C ASN A 210 1.68 -17.16 17.20
N ASP A 211 2.71 -17.32 16.37
CA ASP A 211 3.79 -16.35 16.22
C ASP A 211 3.25 -14.99 15.71
N LEU A 212 2.30 -15.00 14.76
CA LEU A 212 1.66 -13.78 14.25
C LEU A 212 0.62 -13.19 15.22
N ALA A 213 -0.09 -14.01 15.99
CA ALA A 213 -0.99 -13.54 17.04
C ALA A 213 -0.22 -12.80 18.13
N CYS A 214 0.99 -13.24 18.49
CA CYS A 214 1.90 -12.50 19.38
C CYS A 214 2.32 -11.14 18.82
N ALA A 215 2.22 -10.92 17.51
CA ALA A 215 2.43 -9.64 16.85
C ALA A 215 1.12 -8.85 16.63
N GLY A 216 -0.01 -9.31 17.19
CA GLY A 216 -1.31 -8.64 17.13
C GLY A 216 -2.19 -9.03 15.93
N ILE A 217 -1.76 -9.96 15.08
CA ILE A 217 -2.57 -10.45 13.95
C ILE A 217 -3.32 -11.72 14.38
N GLU A 218 -4.59 -11.57 14.78
CA GLU A 218 -5.40 -12.68 15.30
C GLU A 218 -5.85 -13.66 14.19
N GLU A 219 -6.20 -13.12 13.02
CA GLU A 219 -6.70 -13.87 11.87
C GLU A 219 -5.71 -13.81 10.69
N ALA A 220 -4.50 -14.31 10.90
CA ALA A 220 -3.45 -14.26 9.88
C ALA A 220 -3.70 -15.14 8.65
N PHE A 221 -4.52 -16.20 8.77
CA PHE A 221 -4.71 -17.19 7.71
C PHE A 221 -6.16 -17.55 7.51
N ILE A 222 -6.52 -17.75 6.23
CA ILE A 222 -7.82 -18.27 5.83
C ILE A 222 -7.60 -19.54 5.01
N CYS A 223 -8.35 -20.59 5.32
CA CYS A 223 -8.45 -21.77 4.48
C CYS A 223 -9.79 -21.73 3.72
N ARG A 224 -9.74 -21.64 2.39
CA ARG A 224 -10.92 -21.70 1.50
C ARG A 224 -10.61 -22.66 0.36
N ASP A 225 -11.55 -23.55 0.03
CA ASP A 225 -11.42 -24.51 -1.07
C ASP A 225 -10.09 -25.31 -1.07
N ASN A 226 -9.69 -25.79 0.11
CA ASN A 226 -8.45 -26.53 0.35
C ASN A 226 -7.16 -25.77 -0.03
N ARG A 227 -7.23 -24.43 -0.01
CA ARG A 227 -6.10 -23.52 -0.21
C ARG A 227 -5.91 -22.63 1.00
N TYR A 228 -4.65 -22.42 1.35
CA TYR A 228 -4.22 -21.55 2.43
C TYR A 228 -3.84 -20.18 1.88
N PHE A 229 -4.41 -19.16 2.50
CA PHE A 229 -4.18 -17.75 2.17
C PHE A 229 -3.64 -17.06 3.42
N ILE A 230 -2.72 -16.12 3.22
CA ILE A 230 -2.31 -15.18 4.26
C ILE A 230 -3.06 -13.87 4.07
N CYS A 231 -3.67 -13.37 5.13
CA CYS A 231 -4.28 -12.05 5.17
C CYS A 231 -3.17 -11.01 5.21
N ARG A 232 -3.03 -10.23 4.13
CA ARG A 232 -1.99 -9.20 4.00
C ARG A 232 -2.47 -7.82 4.44
N GLU A 233 -3.73 -7.70 4.84
CA GLU A 233 -4.35 -6.43 5.25
C GLU A 233 -3.56 -5.77 6.39
N GLU A 234 -3.05 -6.56 7.33
CA GLU A 234 -2.24 -6.09 8.47
C GLU A 234 -0.73 -6.27 8.29
N ILE A 235 -0.29 -6.70 7.10
CA ILE A 235 1.12 -6.93 6.77
C ILE A 235 1.59 -5.89 5.76
N GLU A 236 2.71 -5.25 6.05
CA GLU A 236 3.45 -4.42 5.08
C GLU A 236 4.62 -5.22 4.52
N TYR A 237 4.81 -5.15 3.20
CA TYR A 237 5.74 -5.99 2.46
C TYR A 237 6.60 -5.15 1.54
N ASP A 238 7.92 -5.27 1.64
CA ASP A 238 8.87 -4.45 0.88
C ASP A 238 8.77 -4.62 -0.64
N ILE A 239 8.40 -5.82 -1.09
CA ILE A 239 8.21 -6.12 -2.51
C ILE A 239 7.06 -5.32 -3.13
N ASP A 240 5.98 -5.06 -2.38
CA ASP A 240 4.85 -4.29 -2.90
C ASP A 240 5.30 -2.87 -3.26
N LEU A 241 6.15 -2.28 -2.42
CA LEU A 241 6.73 -0.96 -2.67
C LEU A 241 7.71 -1.00 -3.85
N PHE A 242 8.52 -2.06 -3.95
CA PHE A 242 9.47 -2.24 -5.05
C PHE A 242 8.74 -2.36 -6.40
N GLU A 243 7.76 -3.24 -6.52
CA GLU A 243 6.97 -3.49 -7.72
C GLU A 243 6.21 -2.24 -8.17
N ARG A 244 5.54 -1.55 -7.24
CA ARG A 244 4.84 -0.29 -7.55
C ARG A 244 5.79 0.78 -8.06
N THR A 245 6.96 0.92 -7.42
CA THR A 245 7.97 1.89 -7.87
C THR A 245 8.50 1.51 -9.26
N TYR A 246 8.61 0.22 -9.57
CA TYR A 246 9.06 -0.25 -10.88
C TYR A 246 8.02 -0.01 -11.97
N ASP A 247 6.73 -0.22 -11.68
CA ASP A 247 5.64 0.11 -12.59
C ASP A 247 5.60 1.62 -12.91
N GLU A 248 5.80 2.46 -11.90
CA GLU A 248 5.92 3.91 -12.11
C GLU A 248 7.16 4.27 -12.92
N PHE A 249 8.30 3.63 -12.63
CA PHE A 249 9.55 3.83 -13.35
C PHE A 249 9.43 3.47 -14.83
N LYS A 250 8.75 2.37 -15.18
CA LYS A 250 8.49 2.00 -16.59
C LYS A 250 7.71 3.07 -17.35
N THR A 251 6.87 3.83 -16.66
CA THR A 251 6.01 4.86 -17.27
C THR A 251 6.71 6.21 -17.35
N ARG A 252 7.37 6.63 -16.26
CA ARG A 252 7.92 7.99 -16.13
C ARG A 252 9.43 8.07 -16.40
N ASN A 253 10.16 6.98 -16.15
CA ASN A 253 11.60 6.86 -16.36
C ASN A 253 12.37 8.08 -15.82
N THR A 254 12.30 8.33 -14.50
CA THR A 254 13.01 9.46 -13.87
C THR A 254 14.13 9.00 -12.94
N LYS A 255 15.11 9.88 -12.70
CA LYS A 255 16.26 9.62 -11.83
C LYS A 255 15.86 9.30 -10.40
N GLU A 256 14.85 9.98 -9.88
CA GLU A 256 14.36 9.81 -8.51
C GLU A 256 13.78 8.41 -8.32
N LEU A 257 12.98 7.93 -9.28
CA LEU A 257 12.40 6.59 -9.26
C LEU A 257 13.48 5.51 -9.39
N ALA A 258 14.46 5.72 -10.28
CA ALA A 258 15.58 4.81 -10.44
C ALA A 258 16.41 4.68 -9.14
N THR A 259 16.76 5.82 -8.53
CA THR A 259 17.52 5.86 -7.27
C THR A 259 16.74 5.17 -6.15
N LYS A 260 15.42 5.40 -6.08
CA LYS A 260 14.54 4.73 -5.11
C LYS A 260 14.48 3.22 -5.32
N LEU A 261 14.41 2.73 -6.56
CA LEU A 261 14.43 1.29 -6.83
C LEU A 261 15.74 0.63 -6.38
N LEU A 262 16.87 1.27 -6.69
CA LEU A 262 18.18 0.76 -6.28
C LEU A 262 18.34 0.71 -4.75
N SER A 263 17.76 1.67 -4.01
CA SER A 263 17.84 1.67 -2.54
C SER A 263 16.90 0.65 -1.87
N LEU A 264 15.80 0.30 -2.52
CA LEU A 264 14.87 -0.73 -2.04
C LEU A 264 15.42 -2.15 -2.22
N TYR A 265 16.24 -2.39 -3.24
CA TYR A 265 16.88 -3.68 -3.46
C TYR A 265 18.12 -3.85 -2.56
N LYS A 266 17.94 -4.41 -1.36
CA LYS A 266 19.05 -4.58 -0.39
C LYS A 266 19.86 -5.85 -0.62
N GLY A 267 19.36 -6.79 -1.42
CA GLY A 267 20.00 -8.07 -1.69
C GLY A 267 19.09 -9.01 -2.48
N GLU A 268 19.59 -10.22 -2.72
CA GLU A 268 18.82 -11.27 -3.38
C GLU A 268 17.52 -11.58 -2.61
N TYR A 269 16.42 -11.79 -3.34
CA TYR A 269 15.14 -12.16 -2.77
C TYR A 269 15.23 -13.45 -1.93
N LEU A 270 14.83 -13.37 -0.65
CA LEU A 270 14.91 -14.45 0.33
C LEU A 270 16.33 -15.03 0.46
N TYR A 271 17.32 -14.15 0.55
CA TYR A 271 18.71 -14.53 0.75
C TYR A 271 18.87 -15.42 1.99
N GLY A 272 19.65 -16.51 1.86
CA GLY A 272 19.89 -17.49 2.92
C GLY A 272 18.83 -18.61 3.03
N PHE A 273 17.74 -18.55 2.25
CA PHE A 273 16.83 -19.69 2.08
C PHE A 273 17.31 -20.58 0.94
N GLU A 274 17.27 -21.89 1.15
CA GLU A 274 17.51 -22.91 0.11
C GLU A 274 16.20 -23.25 -0.62
N ALA A 275 15.38 -22.22 -0.84
CA ALA A 275 14.04 -22.31 -1.40
C ALA A 275 14.10 -22.33 -2.93
N LEU A 276 14.08 -23.53 -3.55
CA LEU A 276 14.08 -23.67 -5.01
C LEU A 276 12.88 -22.97 -5.66
N TRP A 277 11.74 -22.94 -4.98
CA TRP A 277 10.53 -22.25 -5.45
C TRP A 277 10.71 -20.73 -5.59
N ALA A 278 11.69 -20.13 -4.90
CA ALA A 278 11.95 -18.68 -4.94
C ALA A 278 12.85 -18.27 -6.13
N VAL A 279 13.48 -19.21 -6.82
CA VAL A 279 14.44 -18.95 -7.92
C VAL A 279 13.86 -18.06 -9.03
N PRO A 280 12.62 -18.27 -9.53
CA PRO A 280 12.03 -17.38 -10.54
C PRO A 280 11.96 -15.92 -10.09
N GLN A 281 11.60 -15.68 -8.83
CA GLN A 281 11.49 -14.33 -8.27
C GLN A 281 12.87 -13.70 -8.06
N ARG A 282 13.86 -14.48 -7.59
CA ARG A 282 15.26 -14.01 -7.50
C ARG A 282 15.76 -13.49 -8.83
N MET A 283 15.57 -14.26 -9.91
CA MET A 283 15.97 -13.85 -11.25
C MET A 283 15.23 -12.60 -11.71
N ARG A 284 13.91 -12.52 -11.45
CA ARG A 284 13.08 -11.38 -11.84
C ARG A 284 13.53 -10.09 -11.16
N TYR A 285 13.66 -10.07 -9.84
CA TYR A 285 14.05 -8.87 -9.10
C TYR A 285 15.49 -8.47 -9.40
N ARG A 286 16.38 -9.44 -9.58
CA ARG A 286 17.74 -9.16 -10.03
C ARG A 286 17.76 -8.49 -11.41
N LYS A 287 16.98 -9.01 -12.36
CA LYS A 287 16.87 -8.42 -13.70
C LYS A 287 16.35 -6.98 -13.65
N ILE A 288 15.32 -6.71 -12.85
CA ILE A 288 14.80 -5.35 -12.67
C ILE A 288 15.90 -4.42 -12.17
N TYR A 289 16.65 -4.84 -11.14
CA TYR A 289 17.76 -4.07 -10.61
C TYR A 289 18.82 -3.77 -11.68
N ASP A 290 19.26 -4.78 -12.44
CA ASP A 290 20.26 -4.61 -13.50
C ASP A 290 19.76 -3.70 -14.64
N ASP A 291 18.47 -3.77 -14.99
CA ASP A 291 17.85 -2.92 -16.02
C ASP A 291 17.77 -1.45 -15.56
N VAL A 292 17.44 -1.20 -14.28
CA VAL A 292 17.44 0.16 -13.71
C VAL A 292 18.85 0.75 -13.69
N GLN A 293 19.88 -0.04 -13.32
CA GLN A 293 21.27 0.42 -13.36
C GLN A 293 21.70 0.84 -14.78
N LYS A 294 21.33 0.04 -15.80
CA LYS A 294 21.61 0.39 -17.20
C LYS A 294 20.89 1.67 -17.62
N ALA A 295 19.63 1.85 -17.20
CA ALA A 295 18.88 3.06 -17.52
C ALA A 295 19.53 4.33 -16.96
N ILE A 296 20.06 4.29 -15.73
CA ILE A 296 20.82 5.41 -15.14
C ILE A 296 22.02 5.78 -16.01
N ILE A 297 22.80 4.78 -16.44
CA ILE A 297 23.99 4.98 -17.28
C ILE A 297 23.60 5.54 -18.66
N LEU A 298 22.57 4.97 -19.30
CA LEU A 298 22.12 5.38 -20.64
C LEU A 298 21.52 6.79 -20.66
N ASN A 299 20.77 7.15 -19.61
CA ASN A 299 20.13 8.47 -19.50
C ASN A 299 21.09 9.55 -18.94
N GLN A 300 22.34 9.18 -18.63
CA GLN A 300 23.37 10.07 -18.07
C GLN A 300 22.91 10.84 -16.82
N TRP A 301 22.24 10.15 -15.91
CA TRP A 301 21.79 10.72 -14.64
C TRP A 301 22.88 10.78 -13.59
#